data_AF-A0A0G1P514-F1
#
_entry.id   AF-A0A0G1P514-F1
#
_cell.length_a   1.000
_cell.length_b   1.000
_cell.length_c   1.000
_cell.angle_alpha   90.00
_cell.angle_beta   90.00
_cell.angle_gamma   90.00
#
_symmetry.space_group_name_H-M   'P 1'
#
loop_
_entity.id
_entity.type
_entity.pdbx_description
1 polymer ?
#
loop_
_entity_poly.entity_id
_entity_poly.type
_entity_poly.pdbx_seq_one_letter_code
_entity_poly.pdbx_strand_id
1 'polypeptide(L)'
;MGGIIRSQLYKEEYNFIFSGKGSDVRRATVLSALIEWQVFSLASEYLSKRAVIHKPESNQEYSQSFNVLKMNKILTAEKLSQLQKFRIERNKSIHSIFKGMSRPEWEKQNKVVINLGWPIIKELDKLLFSAT
;
A
#
# COMPACT_ATOMS: atom_id res chain seq x y z
N MET A 1 -1.37 -25.84 0.35
CA MET A 1 -1.67 -24.59 -0.38
C MET A 1 -2.10 -23.55 0.64
N GLY A 2 -1.22 -22.62 1.02
CA GLY A 2 -1.55 -21.56 1.98
C GLY A 2 -1.91 -20.28 1.25
N GLY A 3 -3.19 -19.99 1.09
CA GLY A 3 -3.64 -18.66 0.66
C GLY A 3 -3.34 -17.62 1.74
N ILE A 4 -3.27 -16.35 1.37
CA ILE A 4 -3.17 -15.26 2.35
C ILE A 4 -4.51 -15.19 3.08
N ILE A 5 -4.49 -15.27 4.42
CA ILE A 5 -5.68 -15.21 5.25
C ILE A 5 -5.81 -13.81 5.84
N ARG A 6 -7.02 -13.23 5.80
CA ARG A 6 -7.34 -12.00 6.51
C ARG A 6 -7.27 -12.26 8.02
N SER A 7 -6.14 -11.92 8.64
CA SER A 7 -5.99 -11.97 10.11
C SER A 7 -7.00 -11.04 10.79
N GLN A 8 -7.26 -11.26 12.07
CA GLN A 8 -8.13 -10.37 12.85
C GLN A 8 -7.62 -8.93 12.82
N LEU A 9 -6.31 -8.73 13.05
CA LEU A 9 -5.65 -7.43 12.97
C LEU A 9 -5.86 -6.75 11.61
N TYR A 10 -5.72 -7.50 10.50
CA TYR A 10 -5.98 -6.95 9.17
C TYR A 10 -7.42 -6.43 9.04
N LYS A 11 -8.40 -7.20 9.49
CA LYS A 11 -9.81 -6.82 9.41
C LYS A 11 -10.10 -5.57 10.26
N GLU A 12 -9.51 -5.48 11.44
CA GLU A 12 -9.64 -4.32 12.33
C GLU A 12 -9.08 -3.06 11.68
N GLU A 13 -7.85 -3.11 11.15
CA GLU A 13 -7.21 -1.96 10.49
C GLU A 13 -7.90 -1.58 9.17
N TYR A 14 -8.35 -2.58 8.40
CA TYR A 14 -9.14 -2.35 7.19
C TYR A 14 -10.44 -1.62 7.52
N ASN A 15 -11.20 -2.11 8.51
CA ASN A 15 -12.43 -1.48 8.96
C ASN A 15 -12.18 -0.07 9.51
N PHE A 16 -11.09 0.12 10.26
CA PHE A 16 -10.72 1.43 10.81
C PHE A 16 -10.57 2.48 9.70
N ILE A 17 -9.83 2.17 8.63
CA ILE A 17 -9.60 3.10 7.51
C ILE A 17 -10.91 3.61 6.88
N PHE A 18 -11.92 2.73 6.75
CA PHE A 18 -13.19 3.02 6.10
C PHE A 18 -14.29 3.48 7.06
N SER A 19 -14.09 3.34 8.37
CA SER A 19 -15.08 3.74 9.39
C SER A 19 -15.35 5.25 9.43
N GLY A 20 -14.46 6.06 8.86
CA GLY A 20 -14.49 7.52 8.99
C GLY A 20 -14.19 8.03 10.40
N LYS A 21 -13.86 7.16 11.35
CA LYS A 21 -13.54 7.49 12.74
C LYS A 21 -12.03 7.58 12.94
N GLY A 22 -11.59 8.52 13.76
CA GLY A 22 -10.17 8.70 14.13
C GLY A 22 -9.47 9.86 13.40
N SER A 23 -8.25 10.18 13.85
CA SER A 23 -7.48 11.29 13.28
C SER A 23 -6.96 10.96 11.88
N ASP A 24 -6.93 11.97 10.99
CA ASP A 24 -6.44 11.81 9.62
C ASP A 24 -4.98 11.35 9.58
N VAL A 25 -4.17 11.74 10.56
CA VAL A 25 -2.79 11.27 10.71
C VAL A 25 -2.75 9.75 10.89
N ARG A 26 -3.47 9.20 11.88
CA ARG A 26 -3.50 7.75 12.11
C ARG A 26 -4.05 7.02 10.88
N ARG A 27 -5.09 7.56 10.25
CA ARG A 27 -5.67 6.98 9.04
C ARG A 27 -4.65 6.93 7.91
N ALA A 28 -3.94 8.01 7.63
CA ALA A 28 -2.89 8.05 6.62
C ALA A 28 -1.75 7.07 6.93
N THR A 29 -1.35 6.93 8.20
CA THR A 29 -0.34 5.95 8.64
C THR A 29 -0.80 4.51 8.40
N VAL A 30 -1.99 4.15 8.88
CA VAL A 30 -2.55 2.80 8.73
C VAL A 30 -2.75 2.46 7.25
N LEU A 31 -3.26 3.41 6.45
CA LEU A 31 -3.35 3.28 4.99
C LEU A 31 -2.00 2.99 4.34
N SER A 32 -0.96 3.73 4.72
CA SER A 32 0.38 3.53 4.19
C SER A 32 0.90 2.14 4.51
N ALA A 33 0.79 1.72 5.76
CA ALA A 33 1.22 0.39 6.19
C ALA A 33 0.46 -0.73 5.48
N LEU A 34 -0.87 -0.60 5.32
CA LEU A 34 -1.67 -1.60 4.63
C LEU A 34 -1.35 -1.70 3.14
N ILE A 35 -1.15 -0.58 2.44
CA ILE A 35 -0.73 -0.60 1.03
C ILE A 35 0.65 -1.25 0.88
N GLU A 36 1.60 -0.94 1.76
CA GLU A 36 2.92 -1.57 1.74
C GLU A 36 2.83 -3.08 1.96
N TRP A 37 2.05 -3.51 2.95
CA TRP A 37 1.79 -4.93 3.20
C TRP A 37 1.14 -5.61 2.00
N GLN A 38 0.11 -5.02 1.39
CA GLN A 38 -0.57 -5.61 0.23
C GLN A 38 0.35 -5.75 -0.99
N VAL A 39 1.18 -4.75 -1.26
CA VAL A 39 2.19 -4.78 -2.34
C VAL A 39 3.21 -5.88 -2.08
N PHE A 40 3.71 -5.99 -0.85
CA PHE A 40 4.64 -7.04 -0.44
C PHE A 40 4.01 -8.43 -0.60
N SER A 41 2.80 -8.60 -0.10
CA SER A 41 2.04 -9.84 -0.13
C SER A 41 1.79 -10.32 -1.56
N LEU A 42 1.37 -9.44 -2.47
CA LEU A 42 1.16 -9.78 -3.88
C LEU A 42 2.45 -10.24 -4.55
N ALA A 43 3.56 -9.53 -4.30
CA ALA A 43 4.85 -9.90 -4.84
C ALA A 43 5.30 -11.26 -4.28
N SER A 44 5.21 -11.46 -2.96
CA SER A 44 5.58 -12.72 -2.31
C SER A 44 4.75 -13.90 -2.80
N GLU A 45 3.43 -13.74 -2.94
CA GLU A 45 2.55 -14.77 -3.44
C GLU A 45 2.92 -15.17 -4.87
N TYR A 46 3.18 -14.19 -5.75
CA TYR A 46 3.63 -14.45 -7.11
C TYR A 46 4.96 -15.21 -7.15
N LEU A 47 5.96 -14.76 -6.37
CA LEU A 47 7.28 -15.39 -6.28
C LEU A 47 7.20 -16.83 -5.75
N SER A 48 6.24 -17.12 -4.86
CA SER A 48 6.06 -18.45 -4.26
C SER A 48 5.39 -19.46 -5.20
N LYS A 49 4.58 -19.00 -6.17
CA LYS A 49 3.76 -19.86 -7.04
C LYS A 49 4.36 -20.10 -8.43
N ARG A 50 5.35 -19.32 -8.88
CA ARG A 50 5.90 -19.38 -10.24
C ARG A 50 7.42 -19.44 -10.25
N ALA A 51 7.99 -20.13 -11.24
CA ALA A 51 9.41 -20.02 -11.57
C ALA A 51 9.69 -18.58 -12.02
N VAL A 52 10.35 -17.80 -11.17
CA VAL A 52 10.48 -16.36 -11.34
C VAL A 52 11.60 -16.04 -12.33
N ILE A 53 11.37 -15.09 -13.25
CA ILE A 53 12.40 -14.58 -14.17
C ILE A 53 13.48 -13.76 -13.42
N HIS A 54 13.14 -13.15 -12.28
CA HIS A 54 14.06 -12.35 -11.47
C HIS A 54 13.81 -12.57 -9.97
N LYS A 55 14.81 -13.09 -9.24
CA LYS A 55 14.77 -13.28 -7.79
C LYS A 55 15.61 -12.17 -7.14
N PRO A 56 15.06 -11.34 -6.23
CA PRO A 56 15.83 -10.28 -5.58
C PRO A 56 16.88 -10.85 -4.62
N GLU A 57 18.05 -10.21 -4.53
CA GLU A 57 19.23 -10.76 -3.84
C GLU A 57 19.30 -10.50 -2.33
N SER A 58 18.44 -9.67 -1.72
CA SER A 58 18.39 -9.50 -0.25
C SER A 58 17.11 -8.79 0.23
N ASN A 59 16.88 -8.78 1.55
CA ASN A 59 15.76 -8.19 2.31
C ASN A 59 14.79 -7.32 1.47
N GLN A 60 13.59 -7.85 1.25
CA GLN A 60 12.55 -7.36 0.35
C GLN A 60 12.06 -5.95 0.71
N GLU A 61 12.72 -4.94 0.17
CA GLU A 61 12.26 -3.55 0.23
C GLU A 61 11.04 -3.32 -0.67
N TYR A 62 10.16 -2.38 -0.29
CA TYR A 62 8.98 -1.99 -1.08
C TYR A 62 9.30 -1.77 -2.57
N SER A 63 10.45 -1.16 -2.90
CA SER A 63 10.85 -0.88 -4.28
C SER A 63 11.11 -2.16 -5.08
N GLN A 64 11.63 -3.21 -4.45
CA GLN A 64 11.81 -4.51 -5.10
C GLN A 64 10.47 -5.21 -5.32
N SER A 65 9.58 -5.21 -4.32
CA SER A 65 8.21 -5.74 -4.46
C SER A 65 7.47 -5.03 -5.59
N PHE A 66 7.56 -3.71 -5.65
CA PHE A 66 6.96 -2.91 -6.72
C PHE A 66 7.53 -3.28 -8.11
N ASN A 67 8.84 -3.51 -8.21
CA ASN A 67 9.47 -3.95 -9.46
C ASN A 67 9.00 -5.34 -9.88
N VAL A 68 8.83 -6.28 -8.94
CA VAL A 68 8.24 -7.60 -9.23
C VAL A 68 6.84 -7.43 -9.81
N LEU A 69 5.98 -6.62 -9.19
CA LEU A 69 4.63 -6.38 -9.69
C LEU A 69 4.62 -5.75 -11.08
N LYS A 70 5.53 -4.81 -11.35
CA LYS A 70 5.68 -4.12 -12.64
C LYS A 70 6.18 -5.04 -13.74
N MET A 71 7.32 -5.68 -13.54
CA MET A 71 8.01 -6.47 -14.57
C MET A 71 7.20 -7.71 -14.96
N ASN A 72 6.46 -8.28 -14.01
CA ASN A 72 5.61 -9.44 -14.25
C ASN A 72 4.17 -9.09 -14.63
N LYS A 73 3.87 -7.80 -14.88
CA LYS A 73 2.55 -7.29 -15.30
C LYS A 73 1.40 -7.73 -14.39
N ILE A 74 1.67 -7.85 -13.08
CA ILE A 74 0.65 -8.22 -12.07
C ILE A 74 -0.31 -7.05 -11.85
N LEU A 75 0.22 -5.83 -11.91
CA LEU A 75 -0.55 -4.59 -11.89
C LEU A 75 -0.50 -3.92 -13.25
N THR A 76 -1.59 -3.25 -13.63
CA THR A 76 -1.65 -2.42 -14.84
C THR A 76 -0.80 -1.17 -14.69
N ALA A 77 -0.43 -0.53 -15.81
CA ALA A 77 0.31 0.74 -15.80
C ALA A 77 -0.41 1.84 -15.01
N GLU A 78 -1.74 1.88 -15.09
CA GLU A 78 -2.58 2.80 -14.33
C GLU A 78 -2.45 2.58 -12.82
N LYS A 79 -2.59 1.34 -12.34
CA LYS A 79 -2.45 1.00 -10.91
C LYS A 79 -1.05 1.32 -10.38
N LEU A 80 -0.02 1.05 -11.18
CA LEU A 80 1.35 1.40 -10.85
C LEU A 80 1.54 2.93 -10.73
N SER A 81 0.93 3.70 -11.62
CA SER A 81 0.92 5.17 -11.57
C SER A 81 0.22 5.69 -10.32
N GLN A 82 -0.93 5.12 -9.96
CA GLN A 82 -1.65 5.46 -8.73
C GLN A 82 -0.81 5.19 -7.47
N LEU A 83 -0.13 4.05 -7.39
CA LEU A 83 0.80 3.73 -6.30
C LEU A 83 1.98 4.71 -6.24
N GLN A 84 2.56 5.09 -7.38
CA GLN A 84 3.63 6.09 -7.43
C GLN A 84 3.15 7.46 -6.94
N LYS A 85 1.99 7.92 -7.42
CA LYS A 85 1.36 9.17 -6.98
C LYS A 85 1.09 9.15 -5.48
N PHE A 86 0.54 8.05 -4.96
CA PHE A 86 0.33 7.87 -3.53
C PHE A 86 1.64 7.99 -2.73
N ARG A 87 2.73 7.35 -3.17
CA ARG A 87 4.04 7.44 -2.49
C ARG A 87 4.57 8.87 -2.45
N ILE A 88 4.47 9.61 -3.55
CA ILE A 88 4.91 11.01 -3.61
C ILE A 88 4.16 11.84 -2.56
N GLU A 89 2.83 11.74 -2.51
CA GLU A 89 2.02 12.48 -1.55
C GLU A 89 2.22 12.00 -0.11
N ARG A 90 2.41 10.70 0.10
CA ARG A 90 2.73 10.12 1.41
C ARG A 90 4.06 10.63 1.93
N ASN A 91 5.09 10.73 1.08
CA ASN A 91 6.39 11.27 1.47
C ASN A 91 6.31 12.75 1.87
N LYS A 92 5.47 13.55 1.20
CA LYS A 92 5.18 14.92 1.65
C LYS A 92 4.54 14.92 3.05
N SER A 93 3.57 14.04 3.30
CA SER A 93 2.94 13.95 4.63
C SER A 93 3.95 13.58 5.73
N ILE A 94 4.83 12.61 5.47
CA ILE A 94 5.79 12.14 6.48
C ILE A 94 6.94 13.13 6.69
N HIS A 95 7.52 13.64 5.61
CA HIS A 95 8.78 14.37 5.70
C HIS A 95 8.61 15.89 5.75
N SER A 96 7.56 16.46 5.18
CA SER A 96 7.44 17.92 5.09
C SER A 96 7.15 18.58 6.43
N ILE A 97 6.58 17.86 7.40
CA ILE A 97 6.42 18.37 8.77
C ILE A 97 7.77 18.70 9.42
N PHE A 98 8.81 17.89 9.13
CA PHE A 98 10.18 18.15 9.59
C PHE A 98 10.89 19.23 8.76
N LYS A 99 10.26 19.73 7.69
CA LYS A 99 10.77 20.79 6.80
C LYS A 99 10.00 22.11 6.95
N GLY A 100 9.23 22.27 8.03
CA GLY A 100 8.53 23.53 8.34
C GLY A 100 7.09 23.64 7.79
N MET A 101 6.49 22.54 7.33
CA MET A 101 5.06 22.51 7.02
C MET A 101 4.22 22.79 8.27
N SER A 102 3.27 23.72 8.18
CA SER A 102 2.38 24.03 9.30
C SER A 102 1.39 22.90 9.58
N ARG A 103 0.83 22.85 10.79
CA ARG A 103 -0.16 21.84 11.17
C ARG A 103 -1.39 21.81 10.25
N PRO A 104 -2.02 22.95 9.87
CA PRO A 104 -3.15 22.94 8.94
C PRO A 104 -2.79 22.41 7.54
N GLU A 105 -1.59 22.71 7.05
CA GLU A 105 -1.10 22.16 5.77
C GLU A 105 -0.87 20.64 5.86
N TRP A 106 -0.32 20.19 6.98
CA TRP A 106 -0.10 18.77 7.24
C TRP A 106 -1.42 17.99 7.32
N GLU A 107 -2.45 18.53 7.96
CA GLU A 107 -3.78 17.93 7.98
C GLU A 107 -4.40 17.84 6.58
N LYS A 108 -4.26 18.91 5.77
CA LYS A 108 -4.67 18.87 4.35
C LYS A 108 -3.92 17.80 3.56
N GLN A 109 -2.60 17.70 3.75
CA GLN A 109 -1.77 16.71 3.08
C GLN A 109 -2.17 15.27 3.47
N ASN A 110 -2.48 15.01 4.76
CA ASN A 110 -2.97 13.70 5.19
C ASN A 110 -4.31 13.34 4.54
N LYS A 111 -5.23 14.30 4.36
CA LYS A 111 -6.48 14.07 3.61
C LYS A 111 -6.22 13.67 2.15
N VAL A 112 -5.25 14.30 1.49
CA VAL A 112 -4.83 13.92 0.13
C VAL A 112 -4.35 12.46 0.10
N VAL A 113 -3.48 12.08 1.05
CA VAL A 113 -2.98 10.70 1.18
C VAL A 113 -4.12 9.71 1.38
N ILE A 114 -5.09 10.02 2.24
CA ILE A 114 -6.25 9.17 2.51
C ILE A 114 -7.09 8.97 1.25
N ASN A 115 -7.43 10.07 0.56
CA ASN A 115 -8.27 10.03 -0.63
C ASN A 115 -7.62 9.24 -1.77
N LEU A 116 -6.29 9.32 -1.90
CA LEU A 116 -5.54 8.52 -2.87
C LEU A 116 -5.42 7.04 -2.46
N GLY A 117 -5.22 6.76 -1.17
CA GLY A 117 -4.95 5.40 -0.69
C GLY A 117 -6.18 4.50 -0.62
N TRP A 118 -7.36 5.06 -0.34
CA TRP A 118 -8.62 4.31 -0.28
C TRP A 118 -8.94 3.42 -1.50
N PRO A 119 -8.95 3.95 -2.73
CA PRO A 119 -9.20 3.11 -3.91
C PRO A 119 -8.12 2.05 -4.10
N ILE A 120 -6.84 2.39 -3.85
CA ILE A 120 -5.71 1.46 -3.96
C ILE A 120 -5.91 0.25 -3.04
N ILE A 121 -6.25 0.46 -1.76
CA ILE A 121 -6.47 -0.65 -0.82
C ILE A 121 -7.55 -1.60 -1.31
N LYS A 122 -8.68 -1.06 -1.79
CA LYS A 122 -9.80 -1.88 -2.28
C LYS A 122 -9.39 -2.71 -3.50
N GLU A 123 -8.62 -2.13 -4.42
CA GLU A 123 -8.18 -2.83 -5.61
C GLU A 123 -7.14 -3.92 -5.31
N LEU A 124 -6.19 -3.64 -4.42
CA LEU A 124 -5.19 -4.63 -4.01
C LEU A 124 -5.80 -5.74 -3.16
N ASP A 125 -6.76 -5.42 -2.27
CA ASP A 125 -7.49 -6.41 -1.47
C ASP A 125 -8.26 -7.38 -2.38
N LYS A 126 -8.94 -6.88 -3.42
CA LYS A 126 -9.55 -7.74 -4.43
C LYS A 126 -8.52 -8.70 -5.02
N LEU A 127 -7.38 -8.21 -5.48
CA LEU A 127 -6.37 -9.08 -6.12
C LEU A 127 -5.81 -10.16 -5.17
N LEU A 128 -5.62 -9.83 -3.90
CA LEU A 128 -5.09 -10.75 -2.89
C LEU A 128 -6.06 -11.86 -2.49
N PHE A 129 -7.37 -11.56 -2.45
CA PHE A 129 -8.36 -12.47 -1.88
C PHE A 129 -9.45 -12.93 -2.87
N SER A 130 -9.36 -12.55 -4.15
CA SER A 130 -10.21 -13.09 -5.22
C SER A 130 -9.59 -14.29 -5.95
N ALA A 131 -8.38 -14.72 -5.57
CA ALA A 131 -7.70 -15.90 -6.10
C ALA A 131 -7.89 -17.17 -5.24
N THR A 132 -8.89 -17.19 -4.36
CA THR A 132 -9.32 -18.36 -3.56
C THR A 132 -10.67 -18.87 -4.02
#